data_AF-A0A0G4IPU6-F1
#
_entry.id   AF-A0A0G4IPU6-F1
#
_cell.length_a   1.000
_cell.length_b   1.000
_cell.length_c   1.000
_cell.angle_alpha   90.00
_cell.angle_beta   90.00
_cell.angle_gamma   90.00
#
_symmetry.space_group_name_H-M   'P 1'
#
loop_
_entity.id
_entity.type
_entity.pdbx_description
1 polymer ?
#
loop_
_entity_poly.entity_id
_entity_poly.type
_entity_poly.pdbx_seq_one_letter_code
_entity_poly.pdbx_strand_id
1 'polypeptide(L)'
;LRPTPHQDEAHDRHRRSGEVRRTAYRGRRLGTRMASPRCPLHKAMAAVQLAVKRLTPSAVLPSRGSAFAAGYDLSSSEACVVPAHGKALVPTGLSIALPAGVYGRIAPRSGLAWKHHIDGRSRVAVTVSFGAGVVDRDYRGPVGVVLFNHSSSDFKIEAGDRIAQLILERIVNDADVVEMDDLPDSERGSQGFGSTGVKRQKPVEEADDEERA
;
A
#
# COMPACT_ATOMS: atom_id res chain seq x y z
N LEU A 1 -29.59 -44.94 -31.87
CA LEU A 1 -29.54 -46.38 -32.21
C LEU A 1 -28.20 -46.94 -31.76
N ARG A 2 -28.23 -47.71 -30.67
CA ARG A 2 -27.14 -48.58 -30.14
C ARG A 2 -26.84 -49.72 -31.15
N PRO A 3 -25.68 -50.43 -31.12
CA PRO A 3 -25.29 -51.25 -29.96
C PRO A 3 -23.77 -51.53 -29.71
N THR A 4 -23.49 -51.97 -28.49
CA THR A 4 -22.37 -52.84 -28.06
C THR A 4 -22.77 -54.31 -28.19
N PRO A 5 -21.82 -55.24 -28.40
CA PRO A 5 -21.74 -56.45 -27.54
C PRO A 5 -20.28 -56.80 -27.13
N HIS A 6 -19.97 -57.24 -25.89
CA HIS A 6 -19.98 -58.64 -25.35
C HIS A 6 -18.92 -59.54 -26.03
N GLN A 7 -18.16 -60.46 -25.39
CA GLN A 7 -17.88 -60.93 -24.02
C GLN A 7 -16.80 -62.06 -24.14
N ASP A 8 -16.49 -62.74 -23.02
CA ASP A 8 -15.82 -64.05 -22.81
C ASP A 8 -14.32 -64.03 -22.44
N GLU A 9 -13.92 -64.33 -21.19
CA GLU A 9 -13.83 -65.65 -20.49
C GLU A 9 -12.85 -66.61 -21.22
N ALA A 10 -11.85 -67.29 -20.62
CA ALA A 10 -11.78 -68.03 -19.36
C ALA A 10 -10.34 -68.56 -19.11
N HIS A 11 -10.03 -68.81 -17.83
CA HIS A 11 -9.24 -69.93 -17.27
C HIS A 11 -7.77 -70.19 -17.71
N ASP A 12 -6.83 -70.23 -16.74
CA ASP A 12 -6.36 -71.50 -16.17
C ASP A 12 -5.45 -71.28 -14.93
N ARG A 13 -5.61 -72.14 -13.92
CA ARG A 13 -4.83 -72.19 -12.69
C ARG A 13 -3.79 -73.29 -12.83
N HIS A 14 -2.54 -73.10 -12.39
CA HIS A 14 -1.75 -74.20 -11.83
C HIS A 14 -0.77 -73.76 -10.74
N ARG A 15 -0.82 -74.51 -9.63
CA ARG A 15 0.02 -74.46 -8.43
C ARG A 15 1.47 -74.89 -8.71
N ARG A 16 2.41 -74.35 -7.92
CA ARG A 16 3.58 -75.04 -7.30
C ARG A 16 4.34 -73.98 -6.47
N SER A 17 4.35 -74.06 -5.14
CA SER A 17 5.18 -74.88 -4.23
C SER A 17 6.25 -73.97 -3.60
N GLY A 18 6.36 -74.02 -2.28
CA GLY A 18 7.00 -72.98 -1.48
C GLY A 18 8.52 -73.06 -1.41
N GLU A 19 9.11 -72.03 -0.82
CA GLU A 19 10.25 -72.21 0.08
C GLU A 19 10.40 -71.01 1.01
N VAL A 20 10.67 -71.34 2.27
CA VAL A 20 10.95 -70.45 3.39
C VAL A 20 12.38 -69.95 3.27
N ARG A 21 12.65 -68.66 3.51
CA ARG A 21 13.89 -68.25 4.20
C ARG A 21 13.81 -66.86 4.80
N ARG A 22 14.06 -66.84 6.11
CA ARG A 22 14.25 -65.65 6.95
C ARG A 22 15.62 -65.02 6.66
N THR A 23 15.61 -63.69 6.79
CA THR A 23 16.66 -62.80 7.30
C THR A 23 18.05 -62.82 6.64
N ALA A 24 18.37 -61.71 5.98
CA ALA A 24 19.69 -61.11 6.08
C ALA A 24 19.56 -59.58 6.02
N TYR A 25 19.73 -58.95 7.19
CA TYR A 25 19.97 -57.53 7.32
C TYR A 25 21.37 -57.24 6.76
N ARG A 26 21.49 -56.50 5.65
CA ARG A 26 22.72 -55.78 5.28
C ARG A 26 22.38 -54.70 4.25
N GLY A 27 22.71 -53.46 4.61
CA GLY A 27 22.22 -52.28 3.93
C GLY A 27 22.93 -51.90 2.64
N ARG A 28 22.36 -50.90 1.96
CA ARG A 28 23.04 -49.72 1.43
C ARG A 28 22.01 -48.72 0.90
N ARG A 29 22.40 -47.46 1.00
CA ARG A 29 21.69 -46.23 0.61
C ARG A 29 21.24 -46.24 -0.85
N LEU A 30 20.12 -45.60 -1.17
CA LEU A 30 19.96 -44.57 -2.24
C LEU A 30 18.46 -44.27 -2.51
N GLY A 31 18.12 -42.98 -2.60
CA GLY A 31 16.88 -42.44 -3.19
C GLY A 31 15.62 -42.67 -2.36
N THR A 32 14.72 -41.74 -2.10
CA THR A 32 14.37 -40.51 -2.82
C THR A 32 13.68 -39.63 -1.78
N ARG A 33 14.29 -38.50 -1.39
CA ARG A 33 13.55 -37.49 -0.62
C ARG A 33 12.46 -36.98 -1.55
N MET A 34 11.20 -37.24 -1.23
CA MET A 34 10.07 -36.58 -1.88
C MET A 34 10.33 -35.07 -1.81
N ALA A 35 10.41 -34.44 -2.98
CA ALA A 35 10.45 -33.00 -3.06
C ALA A 35 9.15 -32.48 -2.44
N SER A 36 9.27 -31.84 -1.27
CA SER A 36 8.23 -30.97 -0.74
C SER A 36 7.78 -30.01 -1.86
N PRO A 37 6.48 -29.73 -2.04
CA PRO A 37 6.05 -28.70 -2.97
C PRO A 37 6.71 -27.41 -2.49
N ARG A 38 7.71 -26.95 -3.25
CA ARG A 38 8.31 -25.64 -3.02
C ARG A 38 7.15 -24.65 -3.11
N CYS A 39 6.87 -23.96 -2.01
CA CYS A 39 6.11 -22.72 -2.03
C CYS A 39 6.55 -21.95 -3.28
N PRO A 40 5.64 -21.47 -4.14
CA PRO A 40 6.02 -20.55 -5.20
C PRO A 40 6.43 -19.24 -4.54
N LEU A 41 7.68 -19.19 -4.08
CA LEU A 41 8.37 -18.00 -3.63
C LEU A 41 8.48 -17.08 -4.85
N HIS A 42 7.81 -15.95 -4.72
CA HIS A 42 8.14 -14.70 -5.40
C HIS A 42 8.20 -14.82 -6.92
N LYS A 43 7.03 -14.66 -7.56
CA LYS A 43 7.00 -14.00 -8.87
C LYS A 43 7.89 -12.76 -8.74
N ALA A 44 9.04 -12.75 -9.41
CA ALA A 44 9.96 -11.63 -9.39
C ALA A 44 9.15 -10.40 -9.76
N MET A 45 8.87 -9.54 -8.78
CA MET A 45 8.14 -8.32 -9.05
C MET A 45 9.05 -7.51 -9.97
N ALA A 46 8.64 -7.35 -11.22
CA ALA A 46 9.31 -6.43 -12.12
C ALA A 46 9.47 -5.10 -11.39
N ALA A 47 10.69 -4.55 -11.40
CA ALA A 47 10.99 -3.31 -10.71
C ALA A 47 10.01 -2.23 -11.16
N VAL A 48 9.17 -1.76 -10.25
CA VAL A 48 8.21 -0.69 -10.55
C VAL A 48 9.01 0.59 -10.74
N GLN A 49 8.97 1.14 -11.96
CA GLN A 49 9.67 2.37 -12.30
C GLN A 49 8.72 3.57 -12.19
N LEU A 50 9.21 4.65 -11.60
CA LEU A 50 8.57 5.96 -11.61
C LEU A 50 9.27 6.83 -12.65
N ALA A 51 8.59 7.16 -13.75
CA ALA A 51 9.16 7.98 -14.80
C ALA A 51 8.95 9.46 -14.47
N VAL A 52 10.04 10.24 -14.53
CA VAL A 52 10.06 11.67 -14.18
C VAL A 52 10.77 12.46 -15.28
N LYS A 53 10.15 13.55 -15.73
CA LYS A 53 10.71 14.51 -16.68
C LYS A 53 10.96 15.83 -15.97
N ARG A 54 12.18 16.37 -16.06
CA ARG A 54 12.45 17.76 -15.66
C ARG A 54 11.93 18.71 -16.73
N LEU A 55 11.17 19.72 -16.31
CA LEU A 55 10.66 20.81 -17.14
C LEU A 55 11.54 22.05 -17.05
N THR A 56 12.26 22.22 -15.95
CA THR A 56 13.20 23.32 -15.71
C THR A 56 14.58 22.78 -15.33
N PRO A 57 15.66 23.55 -15.57
CA PRO A 57 17.01 23.17 -15.12
C PRO A 57 17.14 23.08 -13.59
N SER A 58 16.36 23.88 -12.86
CA SER A 58 16.35 23.93 -11.39
C SER A 58 15.57 22.79 -10.73
N ALA A 59 14.80 22.01 -11.51
CA ALA A 59 14.03 20.90 -10.97
C ALA A 59 14.93 19.82 -10.38
N VAL A 60 14.60 19.33 -9.18
CA VAL A 60 15.34 18.28 -8.48
C VAL A 60 14.61 16.95 -8.64
N LEU A 61 15.34 15.87 -8.98
CA LEU A 61 14.71 14.56 -9.05
C LEU A 61 14.27 14.09 -7.66
N PRO A 62 13.05 13.57 -7.50
CA PRO A 62 12.58 13.09 -6.21
C PRO A 62 13.43 11.94 -5.68
N SER A 63 13.71 11.95 -4.38
CA SER A 63 14.52 10.92 -3.72
C SER A 63 13.90 10.50 -2.40
N ARG A 64 14.19 9.27 -1.95
CA ARG A 64 13.72 8.77 -0.67
C ARG A 64 14.68 9.16 0.44
N GLY A 65 14.15 9.64 1.57
CA GLY A 65 14.97 9.99 2.73
C GLY A 65 15.59 8.79 3.45
N SER A 66 15.04 7.59 3.27
CA SER A 66 15.56 6.34 3.81
C SER A 66 15.13 5.14 2.95
N ALA A 67 15.72 3.96 3.17
CA ALA A 67 15.42 2.76 2.39
C ALA A 67 13.94 2.34 2.43
N PHE A 68 13.26 2.63 3.55
CA PHE A 68 11.86 2.30 3.80
C PHE A 68 10.95 3.53 3.85
N ALA A 69 11.43 4.69 3.40
CA ALA A 69 10.59 5.87 3.32
C ALA A 69 9.40 5.61 2.38
N ALA A 70 8.20 5.98 2.84
CA ALA A 70 6.96 5.79 2.10
C ALA A 70 6.87 6.69 0.86
N GLY A 71 7.46 7.88 0.92
CA GLY A 71 7.38 8.89 -0.13
C GLY A 71 8.74 9.33 -0.67
N TYR A 72 8.69 9.95 -1.85
CA TYR A 72 9.80 10.64 -2.49
C TYR A 72 9.71 12.13 -2.16
N ASP A 73 10.73 12.72 -1.56
CA ASP A 73 10.77 14.15 -1.27
C ASP A 73 10.66 14.95 -2.58
N LEU A 74 9.74 15.91 -2.61
CA LEU A 74 9.55 16.88 -3.69
C LEU A 74 10.17 18.21 -3.29
N SER A 75 10.93 18.80 -4.19
CA SER A 75 11.56 20.11 -3.97
C SER A 75 10.91 21.21 -4.80
N SER A 76 10.99 22.45 -4.32
CA SER A 76 10.64 23.63 -5.11
C SER A 76 11.63 23.83 -6.25
N SER A 77 11.16 24.19 -7.44
CA SER A 77 12.02 24.59 -8.56
C SER A 77 12.42 26.06 -8.54
N GLU A 78 11.76 26.88 -7.73
CA GLU A 78 12.01 28.33 -7.64
C GLU A 78 11.77 28.87 -6.23
N ALA A 79 12.24 30.08 -5.96
CA ALA A 79 11.94 30.75 -4.70
C ALA A 79 10.48 31.27 -4.70
N CYS A 80 9.77 31.08 -3.61
CA CYS A 80 8.42 31.61 -3.45
C CYS A 80 8.08 31.90 -1.99
N VAL A 81 7.01 32.67 -1.76
CA VAL A 81 6.50 32.98 -0.43
C VAL A 81 5.09 32.40 -0.29
N VAL A 82 4.84 31.68 0.81
CA VAL A 82 3.49 31.32 1.24
C VAL A 82 3.04 32.33 2.29
N PRO A 83 2.11 33.24 1.96
CA PRO A 83 1.71 34.32 2.87
C PRO A 83 1.19 33.80 4.20
N ALA A 84 1.36 34.56 5.28
CA ALA A 84 0.71 34.29 6.56
C ALA A 84 -0.81 34.07 6.39
N HIS A 85 -1.35 33.02 7.01
CA HIS A 85 -2.75 32.58 6.84
C HIS A 85 -3.20 32.38 5.37
N GLY A 86 -2.25 32.18 4.47
CA GLY A 86 -2.45 32.13 3.03
C GLY A 86 -2.15 30.76 2.42
N LYS A 87 -2.14 30.75 1.09
CA LYS A 87 -1.81 29.57 0.28
C LYS A 87 -0.98 29.95 -0.94
N ALA A 88 -0.15 29.02 -1.41
CA ALA A 88 0.60 29.16 -2.64
C ALA A 88 0.66 27.83 -3.39
N LEU A 89 0.70 27.90 -4.72
CA LEU A 89 1.04 26.77 -5.57
C LEU A 89 2.55 26.83 -5.84
N VAL A 90 3.30 25.90 -5.28
CA VAL A 90 4.76 25.86 -5.40
C VAL A 90 5.14 24.88 -6.51
N PRO A 91 5.79 25.32 -7.59
CA PRO A 91 6.14 24.43 -8.70
C PRO A 91 7.31 23.52 -8.32
N THR A 92 7.25 22.27 -8.76
CA THR A 92 8.37 21.33 -8.63
C THR A 92 9.30 21.32 -9.84
N GLY A 93 8.84 21.88 -10.97
CA GLY A 93 9.51 21.79 -12.25
C GLY A 93 9.53 20.38 -12.84
N LEU A 94 8.64 19.48 -12.41
CA LEU A 94 8.59 18.09 -12.84
C LEU A 94 7.26 17.76 -13.54
N SER A 95 7.31 16.84 -14.50
CA SER A 95 6.17 16.02 -14.92
C SER A 95 6.44 14.56 -14.55
N ILE A 96 5.41 13.85 -14.13
CA ILE A 96 5.54 12.49 -13.60
C ILE A 96 4.58 11.57 -14.34
N ALA A 97 5.05 10.37 -14.71
CA ALA A 97 4.21 9.29 -15.19
C ALA A 97 4.22 8.15 -14.16
N LEU A 98 3.05 7.92 -13.54
CA LEU A 98 2.88 6.97 -12.45
C LEU A 98 2.68 5.55 -12.99
N PRO A 99 3.14 4.52 -12.26
CA PRO A 99 2.95 3.13 -12.64
C PRO A 99 1.47 2.71 -12.56
N ALA A 100 1.16 1.52 -13.09
CA ALA A 100 -0.19 0.99 -13.05
C ALA A 100 -0.69 0.67 -11.63
N GLY A 101 -1.98 0.91 -11.40
CA GLY A 101 -2.65 0.59 -10.14
C GLY A 101 -2.32 1.53 -8.97
N VAL A 102 -1.74 2.70 -9.25
CA VAL A 102 -1.50 3.73 -8.24
C VAL A 102 -1.90 5.12 -8.72
N TYR A 103 -2.22 6.00 -7.78
CA TYR A 103 -2.13 7.45 -7.96
C TYR A 103 -0.98 8.01 -7.11
N GLY A 104 -0.58 9.25 -7.40
CA GLY A 104 0.42 9.95 -6.62
C GLY A 104 -0.25 10.84 -5.58
N ARG A 105 -0.03 10.57 -4.29
CA ARG A 105 -0.47 11.47 -3.21
C ARG A 105 0.66 12.40 -2.80
N ILE A 106 0.47 13.70 -2.97
CA ILE A 106 1.34 14.73 -2.39
C ILE A 106 0.97 14.88 -0.91
N ALA A 107 1.94 14.59 -0.04
CA ALA A 107 1.76 14.53 1.41
C ALA A 107 2.69 15.52 2.13
N PRO A 108 2.29 16.02 3.31
CA PRO A 108 3.14 16.89 4.10
C PRO A 108 4.35 16.15 4.66
N ARG A 109 5.46 16.87 4.88
CA ARG A 109 6.63 16.39 5.62
C ARG A 109 6.44 16.73 7.10
N SER A 110 6.62 15.76 8.01
CA SER A 110 6.35 15.94 9.44
C SER A 110 7.19 17.08 10.06
N GLY A 111 8.42 17.29 9.57
CA GLY A 111 9.27 18.40 9.98
C GLY A 111 8.67 19.77 9.69
N LEU A 112 8.12 19.98 8.49
CA LEU A 112 7.47 21.25 8.10
C LEU A 112 6.17 21.48 8.89
N ALA A 113 5.43 20.41 9.19
CA ALA A 113 4.18 20.49 9.94
C ALA A 113 4.39 20.76 11.45
N TRP A 114 5.43 20.18 12.06
CA TRP A 114 5.61 20.16 13.52
C TRP A 114 6.79 20.99 14.03
N LYS A 115 7.96 20.96 13.38
CA LYS A 115 9.18 21.57 13.96
C LYS A 115 9.15 23.10 13.95
N HIS A 116 8.46 23.70 12.99
CA HIS A 116 8.19 25.14 12.98
C HIS A 116 7.07 25.56 13.95
N HIS A 117 6.63 24.68 14.86
CA HIS A 117 5.83 25.07 16.02
C HIS A 117 6.65 25.16 17.32
N ILE A 118 7.83 24.53 17.39
CA ILE A 118 8.47 24.22 18.69
C ILE A 118 9.71 25.04 18.98
N ASP A 119 10.47 25.46 17.97
CA ASP A 119 11.68 26.24 18.21
C ASP A 119 11.35 27.73 18.03
N GLY A 120 11.43 28.52 19.10
CA GLY A 120 10.93 29.90 19.23
C GLY A 120 11.51 30.95 18.25
N ARG A 121 12.19 30.52 17.19
CA ARG A 121 12.71 31.33 16.08
C ARG A 121 11.88 31.24 14.79
N SER A 122 10.98 30.27 14.65
CA SER A 122 10.13 30.14 13.45
C SER A 122 8.81 29.49 13.83
N ARG A 123 7.72 30.27 13.88
CA ARG A 123 6.35 29.86 14.26
C ARG A 123 5.52 29.47 13.03
N VAL A 124 6.13 28.92 11.99
CA VAL A 124 5.47 28.75 10.68
C VAL A 124 4.89 27.35 10.49
N ALA A 125 3.60 27.18 10.77
CA ALA A 125 2.85 25.97 10.53
C ALA A 125 2.46 25.82 9.05
N VAL A 126 3.19 25.01 8.26
CA VAL A 126 2.88 24.78 6.84
C VAL A 126 2.44 23.36 6.58
N THR A 127 1.32 23.22 5.87
CA THR A 127 0.75 21.92 5.50
C THR A 127 0.46 21.85 4.01
N VAL A 128 0.56 20.66 3.42
CA VAL A 128 0.10 20.40 2.05
C VAL A 128 -1.42 20.25 2.04
N SER A 129 -2.07 20.79 1.02
CA SER A 129 -3.50 20.54 0.76
C SER A 129 -3.76 19.06 0.48
N PHE A 130 -4.55 18.41 1.33
CA PHE A 130 -5.00 17.04 1.08
C PHE A 130 -5.95 16.95 -0.14
N GLY A 131 -6.75 18.00 -0.39
CA GLY A 131 -7.72 18.02 -1.50
C GLY A 131 -7.11 18.31 -2.88
N ALA A 132 -5.92 18.91 -2.94
CA ALA A 132 -5.19 19.16 -4.20
C ALA A 132 -3.99 18.22 -4.38
N GLY A 133 -3.84 17.23 -3.49
CA GLY A 133 -2.70 16.33 -3.46
C GLY A 133 -2.83 15.08 -4.33
N VAL A 134 -3.92 14.94 -5.11
CA VAL A 134 -4.16 13.79 -5.99
C VAL A 134 -3.53 14.06 -7.35
N VAL A 135 -2.48 13.30 -7.69
CA VAL A 135 -1.86 13.28 -9.01
C VAL A 135 -2.32 12.03 -9.73
N ASP A 136 -3.16 12.21 -10.75
CA ASP A 136 -3.70 11.09 -11.53
C ASP A 136 -2.63 10.39 -12.36
N ARG A 137 -2.85 9.10 -12.61
CA ARG A 137 -1.89 8.25 -13.33
C ARG A 137 -1.63 8.72 -14.76
N ASP A 138 -2.64 9.28 -15.43
CA ASP A 138 -2.61 9.78 -16.80
C ASP A 138 -2.22 11.26 -16.89
N TYR A 139 -2.08 11.96 -15.76
CA TYR A 139 -1.58 13.33 -15.75
C TYR A 139 -0.14 13.41 -16.27
N ARG A 140 0.11 14.31 -17.23
CA ARG A 140 1.45 14.56 -17.81
C ARG A 140 1.90 16.02 -17.72
N GLY A 141 1.10 16.86 -17.07
CA GLY A 141 1.42 18.27 -16.88
C GLY A 141 2.45 18.51 -15.78
N PRO A 142 2.73 19.79 -15.46
CA PRO A 142 3.62 20.18 -14.37
C PRO A 142 3.02 19.84 -12.99
N VAL A 143 3.76 19.11 -12.17
CA VAL A 143 3.38 18.82 -10.78
C VAL A 143 3.70 20.04 -9.91
N GLY A 144 2.68 20.54 -9.21
CA GLY A 144 2.80 21.59 -8.21
C GLY A 144 2.34 21.13 -6.84
N VAL A 145 2.84 21.78 -5.80
CA VAL A 145 2.50 21.51 -4.40
C VAL A 145 1.69 22.67 -3.87
N VAL A 146 0.43 22.42 -3.51
CA VAL A 146 -0.40 23.43 -2.85
C VAL A 146 -0.09 23.43 -1.36
N LEU A 147 0.52 24.51 -0.88
CA LEU A 147 0.83 24.72 0.53
C LEU A 147 -0.14 25.71 1.15
N PHE A 148 -0.55 25.41 2.39
CA PHE A 148 -1.26 26.31 3.28
C PHE A 148 -0.37 26.67 4.45
N ASN A 149 -0.29 27.96 4.75
CA ASN A 149 0.42 28.49 5.90
C ASN A 149 -0.61 28.90 6.95
N HIS A 150 -0.63 28.21 8.08
CA HIS A 150 -1.55 28.47 9.20
C HIS A 150 -0.97 29.43 10.23
N SER A 151 0.23 29.95 10.00
CA SER A 151 0.89 30.89 10.90
C SER A 151 0.65 32.36 10.55
N SER A 152 1.00 33.22 11.50
CA SER A 152 0.97 34.67 11.37
C SER A 152 2.25 35.26 10.76
N SER A 153 3.11 34.45 10.14
CA SER A 153 4.33 34.91 9.48
C SER A 153 4.48 34.26 8.11
N ASP A 154 5.02 35.01 7.16
CA ASP A 154 5.28 34.50 5.82
C ASP A 154 6.29 33.36 5.83
N PHE A 155 6.02 32.32 5.04
CA PHE A 155 6.94 31.21 4.84
C PHE A 155 7.72 31.41 3.55
N LYS A 156 9.04 31.56 3.67
CA LYS A 156 9.95 31.67 2.53
C LYS A 156 10.44 30.28 2.14
N ILE A 157 10.36 29.99 0.86
CA ILE A 157 10.84 28.76 0.23
C ILE A 157 11.92 29.16 -0.76
N GLU A 158 13.07 28.52 -0.66
CA GLU A 158 14.16 28.67 -1.64
C GLU A 158 14.09 27.58 -2.71
N ALA A 159 14.69 27.84 -3.87
CA ALA A 159 14.83 26.80 -4.90
C ALA A 159 15.64 25.61 -4.35
N GLY A 160 15.12 24.40 -4.54
CA GLY A 160 15.71 23.15 -4.03
C GLY A 160 15.19 22.70 -2.66
N ASP A 161 14.52 23.57 -1.90
CA ASP A 161 13.93 23.20 -0.61
C ASP A 161 12.91 22.07 -0.76
N ARG A 162 13.00 21.08 0.14
CA ARG A 162 12.08 19.93 0.17
C ARG A 162 10.77 20.33 0.86
N ILE A 163 9.71 20.48 0.08
CA ILE A 163 8.44 21.08 0.52
C ILE A 163 7.34 20.05 0.78
N ALA A 164 7.40 18.89 0.14
CA ALA A 164 6.40 17.83 0.27
C ALA A 164 7.03 16.47 -0.01
N GLN A 165 6.24 15.40 0.05
CA GLN A 165 6.64 14.08 -0.41
C GLN A 165 5.54 13.45 -1.28
N LEU A 166 5.92 12.79 -2.36
CA LEU A 166 5.03 12.01 -3.23
C LEU A 166 4.97 10.57 -2.73
N ILE A 167 3.77 10.09 -2.38
CA ILE A 167 3.50 8.71 -1.98
C ILE A 167 2.75 8.02 -3.13
N LEU A 168 3.19 6.83 -3.51
CA LEU A 168 2.51 6.02 -4.53
C LEU A 168 1.48 5.14 -3.83
N GLU A 169 0.22 5.51 -3.92
CA GLU A 169 -0.87 4.80 -3.23
C GLU A 169 -1.60 3.87 -4.19
N ARG A 170 -1.75 2.61 -3.76
CA ARG A 170 -2.52 1.62 -4.52
C ARG A 170 -4.00 1.98 -4.47
N ILE A 171 -4.65 1.87 -5.62
CA ILE A 171 -6.08 2.10 -5.78
C ILE A 171 -6.71 1.02 -6.65
N VAL A 172 -8.01 0.87 -6.47
CA VAL A 172 -8.90 0.23 -7.44
C VAL A 172 -9.50 1.36 -8.26
N ASN A 173 -9.27 1.35 -9.57
CA ASN A 173 -9.64 2.45 -10.47
C ASN A 173 -10.39 1.97 -11.71
N ASP A 174 -10.86 0.73 -11.66
CA ASP A 174 -11.57 -0.03 -12.68
C ASP A 174 -12.94 -0.54 -12.17
N ALA A 175 -13.41 0.00 -11.04
CA ALA A 175 -14.74 -0.31 -10.53
C ALA A 175 -15.79 0.53 -11.25
N ASP A 176 -16.78 -0.15 -11.85
CA ASP A 176 -17.96 0.50 -12.42
C ASP A 176 -18.91 0.94 -11.29
N VAL A 177 -19.54 2.10 -11.48
CA VAL A 177 -20.58 2.60 -10.58
C VAL A 177 -21.91 1.91 -10.95
N VAL A 178 -22.48 1.17 -10.00
CA VAL A 178 -23.76 0.48 -10.16
C VAL A 178 -24.77 1.06 -9.17
N GLU A 179 -25.87 1.61 -9.69
CA GLU A 179 -27.00 2.09 -8.89
C GLU A 179 -27.87 0.93 -8.40
N MET A 180 -28.33 0.98 -7.15
CA MET A 180 -29.20 -0.02 -6.54
C MET A 180 -30.27 0.66 -5.68
N ASP A 181 -31.45 0.05 -5.60
CA ASP A 181 -32.55 0.53 -4.76
C ASP A 181 -32.20 0.46 -3.26
N ASP A 182 -31.50 -0.61 -2.84
CA ASP A 182 -31.07 -0.83 -1.46
C ASP A 182 -29.62 -1.38 -1.40
N LEU A 183 -28.88 -1.01 -0.35
CA LEU A 183 -27.53 -1.52 -0.08
C LEU A 183 -27.56 -2.69 0.93
N PRO A 184 -26.61 -3.62 0.89
CA PRO A 184 -26.49 -4.68 1.90
C PRO A 184 -26.29 -4.11 3.32
N ASP A 185 -26.92 -4.75 4.30
CA ASP A 185 -26.75 -4.40 5.72
C ASP A 185 -25.30 -4.54 6.19
N SER A 186 -24.92 -3.72 7.18
CA SER A 186 -23.64 -3.84 7.87
C SER A 186 -23.80 -3.57 9.36
N GLU A 187 -22.92 -4.14 10.19
CA GLU A 187 -22.94 -3.94 11.65
C GLU A 187 -22.87 -2.45 12.05
N ARG A 188 -22.18 -1.60 11.26
CA ARG A 188 -22.11 -0.16 11.50
C ARG A 188 -23.40 0.58 11.08
N GLY A 189 -24.11 0.08 10.07
CA GLY A 189 -25.30 0.72 9.52
C GLY A 189 -25.08 2.21 9.19
N SER A 190 -26.02 3.06 9.60
CA SER A 190 -25.99 4.52 9.39
C SER A 190 -25.13 5.30 10.41
N GLN A 191 -24.41 4.61 11.30
CA GLN A 191 -23.67 5.27 12.37
C GLN A 191 -22.35 5.89 11.84
N GLY A 192 -22.20 7.21 11.94
CA GLY A 192 -21.03 7.99 11.50
C GLY A 192 -20.69 9.14 12.44
N PHE A 193 -19.76 10.03 12.03
CA PHE A 193 -19.47 11.31 12.71
C PHE A 193 -19.16 11.21 14.22
N GLY A 194 -18.35 10.24 14.63
CA GLY A 194 -17.99 10.04 16.04
C GLY A 194 -18.94 9.13 16.81
N SER A 195 -19.74 8.31 16.12
CA SER A 195 -20.64 7.32 16.71
C SER A 195 -19.99 6.33 17.69
N THR A 196 -18.68 6.13 17.60
CA THR A 196 -17.90 5.26 18.50
C THR A 196 -17.43 5.96 19.77
N GLY A 197 -17.81 7.22 19.98
CA GLY A 197 -17.40 8.04 21.11
C GLY A 197 -15.92 8.43 21.10
N VAL A 198 -15.53 9.27 22.07
CA VAL A 198 -14.17 9.79 22.22
C VAL A 198 -13.40 9.09 23.36
N LYS A 199 -14.12 8.48 24.31
CA LYS A 199 -13.53 7.76 25.45
C LYS A 199 -13.58 6.27 25.20
N ARG A 200 -12.49 5.55 25.52
CA ARG A 200 -12.53 4.07 25.57
C ARG A 200 -13.56 3.66 26.63
N GLN A 201 -14.50 2.81 26.26
CA GLN A 201 -15.37 2.17 27.24
C GLN A 201 -14.52 1.23 28.11
N LYS A 202 -14.78 1.21 29.42
CA LYS A 202 -14.14 0.23 30.31
C LYS A 202 -14.70 -1.16 29.98
N PRO A 203 -13.89 -2.23 30.00
CA PRO A 203 -14.41 -3.58 29.91
C PRO A 203 -15.47 -3.78 30.99
N VAL A 204 -16.60 -4.38 30.61
CA VAL A 204 -17.63 -4.79 31.56
C VAL A 204 -17.01 -5.95 32.36
N GLU A 205 -16.80 -5.75 33.66
CA GLU A 205 -16.47 -6.85 34.57
C GLU A 205 -17.74 -7.70 34.72
N GLU A 206 -17.68 -8.95 34.27
CA GLU A 206 -18.71 -9.95 34.56
C GLU A 206 -18.74 -10.14 36.08
N ALA A 207 -19.88 -9.86 36.71
CA ALA A 207 -20.08 -10.13 38.11
C ALA A 207 -20.24 -11.64 38.28
N ASP A 208 -19.31 -12.25 39.03
CA ASP A 208 -19.44 -13.63 39.49
C ASP A 208 -20.67 -13.71 40.42
N ASP A 209 -21.74 -14.33 39.93
CA ASP A 209 -22.89 -14.75 40.73
C ASP A 209 -22.47 -15.95 41.62
N GLU A 210 -21.79 -15.68 42.73
CA GLU A 210 -21.67 -16.61 43.87
C GLU A 210 -22.52 -16.10 45.05
N GLU A 211 -23.83 -16.37 45.02
CA GLU A 211 -24.63 -16.45 46.25
C GLU A 211 -25.75 -17.49 46.11
N ARG A 212 -25.42 -18.75 46.44
CA ARG A 212 -26.37 -19.76 46.94
C ARG A 212 -25.62 -20.89 47.64
N ALA A 213 -25.42 -20.73 48.96
CA ALA A 213 -25.24 -21.83 49.90
C ALA A 213 -26.00 -21.49 51.18
#